data_AF-A0A945WIX2-F1
#
_entry.id   AF-A0A945WIX2-F1
#
_cell.length_a   1.000
_cell.length_b   1.000
_cell.length_c   1.000
_cell.angle_alpha   90.00
_cell.angle_beta   90.00
_cell.angle_gamma   90.00
#
_symmetry.space_group_name_H-M   'P 1'
#
loop_
_entity.id
_entity.type
_entity.pdbx_description
1 polymer ?
#
loop_
_entity_poly.entity_id
_entity_poly.type
_entity_poly.pdbx_seq_one_letter_code
_entity_poly.pdbx_strand_id
1 'polypeptide(L)'
;MTQDQPKKLFSVEKRALAQHGDIGATSAIAYDFPTETAPSSVDTDAIMEELRSMRSEIAELRGVASDPQDEDTDHELMQGLQVEVAQMVRMIGRAKSEIAALKHPMAEEDHVERASMQLETIVKTTEEATNEIMGATDEIDATMKKIHALTVDDPDVAPLIDETANHVIKIIEACSFQDLTGQRVTQVIKTLRFIAARILAMVDIWGLPAFQDLPIPAVDGPAIANEDEEAGLLEGPAMEGQGLSQDDIDALFD
;
A
#
# COMPACT_ATOMS: atom_id res chain seq x y z
N MET A 1 32.27 -13.89 -27.96
CA MET A 1 33.73 -13.68 -27.81
C MET A 1 33.92 -12.81 -26.59
N THR A 2 34.13 -13.43 -25.44
CA THR A 2 34.11 -12.79 -24.12
C THR A 2 35.48 -12.18 -23.85
N GLN A 3 35.52 -10.86 -23.63
CA GLN A 3 36.73 -10.11 -23.32
C GLN A 3 37.24 -10.48 -21.92
N ASP A 4 38.48 -10.97 -21.86
CA ASP A 4 39.23 -11.31 -20.65
C ASP A 4 39.89 -10.02 -20.12
N GLN A 5 39.41 -9.50 -18.97
CA GLN A 5 40.02 -8.36 -18.29
C GLN A 5 41.13 -8.84 -17.35
N PRO A 6 42.29 -8.14 -17.28
CA PRO A 6 43.42 -8.60 -16.49
C PRO A 6 43.13 -8.48 -14.98
N LYS A 7 43.24 -9.61 -14.26
CA LYS A 7 43.11 -9.68 -12.80
C LYS A 7 44.18 -8.79 -12.13
N LYS A 8 43.74 -7.83 -11.32
CA LYS A 8 44.62 -6.99 -10.49
C LYS A 8 45.15 -7.84 -9.33
N LEU A 9 46.47 -8.07 -9.29
CA LEU A 9 47.15 -8.76 -8.19
C LEU A 9 47.11 -7.92 -6.90
N PHE A 10 46.80 -8.58 -5.77
CA PHE A 10 46.73 -7.95 -4.45
C PHE A 10 48.13 -7.86 -3.80
N SER A 11 48.33 -6.87 -2.94
CA SER A 11 49.62 -6.55 -2.28
C SER A 11 50.27 -7.72 -1.51
N VAL A 12 49.47 -8.72 -1.12
CA VAL A 12 49.93 -9.92 -0.40
C VAL A 12 50.65 -10.89 -1.35
N GLU A 13 50.16 -11.04 -2.57
CA GLU A 13 50.75 -11.89 -3.62
C GLU A 13 52.08 -11.34 -4.13
N LYS A 14 52.20 -10.00 -4.19
CA LYS A 14 53.45 -9.33 -4.59
C LYS A 14 54.57 -9.48 -3.56
N ARG A 15 54.24 -9.74 -2.28
CA ARG A 15 55.22 -10.01 -1.21
C ARG A 15 55.70 -11.46 -1.21
N ALA A 16 54.85 -12.41 -1.59
CA ALA A 16 55.21 -13.82 -1.68
C ALA A 16 56.22 -14.12 -2.81
N LEU A 17 56.12 -13.40 -3.95
CA LEU A 17 57.08 -13.54 -5.06
C LEU A 17 58.46 -12.92 -4.80
N ALA A 18 58.59 -12.03 -3.80
CA ALA A 18 59.88 -11.42 -3.45
C ALA A 18 60.74 -12.30 -2.51
N GLN A 19 60.15 -13.33 -1.89
CA GLN A 19 60.83 -14.19 -0.91
C GLN A 19 61.30 -15.54 -1.45
N HIS A 20 60.94 -15.90 -2.69
CA HIS A 20 61.46 -17.09 -3.37
C HIS A 20 62.31 -16.70 -4.58
N GLY A 21 63.51 -16.19 -4.28
CA GLY A 21 64.61 -16.10 -5.21
C GLY A 21 65.80 -16.88 -4.66
N ASP A 22 66.27 -17.84 -5.46
CA ASP A 22 67.59 -18.47 -5.39
C ASP A 22 67.75 -19.74 -4.51
N ILE A 23 67.46 -20.91 -5.11
CA ILE A 23 68.05 -22.18 -4.71
C ILE A 23 69.00 -22.60 -5.83
N GLY A 24 70.26 -22.18 -5.69
CA GLY A 24 71.37 -22.53 -6.58
C GLY A 24 72.54 -23.11 -5.80
N ALA A 25 72.91 -24.34 -6.17
CA ALA A 25 74.23 -24.97 -6.05
C ALA A 25 74.80 -25.37 -4.67
N THR A 26 75.12 -26.66 -4.63
CA THR A 26 75.92 -27.45 -3.69
C THR A 26 77.30 -26.89 -3.34
N SER A 27 77.69 -26.95 -2.07
CA SER A 27 79.07 -27.31 -1.67
C SER A 27 79.08 -27.88 -0.25
N ALA A 28 79.53 -29.12 -0.12
CA ALA A 28 79.82 -29.74 1.17
C ALA A 28 81.09 -29.13 1.77
N ILE A 29 81.00 -28.60 2.98
CA ILE A 29 82.16 -28.29 3.82
C ILE A 29 81.88 -28.90 5.19
N ALA A 30 82.77 -29.80 5.62
CA ALA A 30 82.76 -30.43 6.93
C ALA A 30 83.68 -29.66 7.91
N TYR A 31 83.41 -29.84 9.21
CA TYR A 31 84.13 -29.41 10.43
C TYR A 31 83.77 -27.99 10.93
N ASP A 32 83.61 -27.72 12.23
CA ASP A 32 83.92 -28.42 13.50
C ASP A 32 82.94 -27.87 14.59
N PHE A 33 82.45 -28.69 15.52
CA PHE A 33 81.52 -28.26 16.58
C PHE A 33 82.28 -27.95 17.88
N PRO A 34 82.21 -26.71 18.42
CA PRO A 34 82.52 -26.48 19.82
C PRO A 34 81.28 -26.81 20.66
N THR A 35 81.40 -27.84 21.49
CA THR A 35 80.52 -28.10 22.64
C THR A 35 80.64 -26.97 23.65
N GLU A 36 79.56 -26.20 23.86
CA GLU A 36 79.43 -25.35 25.05
C GLU A 36 77.96 -25.32 25.54
N THR A 37 77.74 -26.14 26.57
CA THR A 37 76.83 -25.98 27.73
C THR A 37 75.46 -25.32 27.53
N ALA A 38 74.41 -26.14 27.59
CA ALA A 38 73.05 -25.71 27.87
C ALA A 38 72.94 -25.11 29.30
N PRO A 39 72.30 -23.94 29.49
CA PRO A 39 71.98 -23.46 30.83
C PRO A 39 70.77 -24.22 31.39
N SER A 40 71.01 -24.81 32.57
CA SER A 40 70.11 -25.14 33.69
C SER A 40 68.60 -25.30 33.42
N SER A 41 68.11 -26.48 33.81
CA SER A 41 66.72 -26.89 34.00
C SER A 41 65.76 -25.74 34.31
N VAL A 42 65.00 -25.33 33.32
CA VAL A 42 63.65 -24.82 33.57
C VAL A 42 62.91 -25.96 34.23
N ASP A 43 62.42 -25.75 35.46
CA ASP A 43 61.63 -26.74 36.19
C ASP A 43 60.28 -26.90 35.47
N THR A 44 60.27 -27.79 34.48
CA THR A 44 59.10 -28.07 33.65
C THR A 44 57.96 -28.60 34.48
N ASP A 45 58.25 -29.25 35.61
CA ASP A 45 57.22 -29.79 36.50
C ASP A 45 56.53 -28.65 37.25
N ALA A 46 57.27 -27.65 37.73
CA ALA A 46 56.69 -26.44 38.33
C ALA A 46 55.83 -25.63 37.33
N ILE A 47 56.26 -25.53 36.06
CA ILE A 47 55.47 -24.86 35.01
C ILE A 47 54.21 -25.64 34.68
N MET A 48 54.27 -26.98 34.67
CA MET A 48 53.11 -27.82 34.40
C MET A 48 52.12 -27.83 35.57
N GLU A 49 52.59 -27.68 36.81
CA GLU A 49 51.76 -27.48 38.00
C GLU A 49 51.00 -26.14 37.91
N GLU A 50 51.72 -25.05 37.60
CA GLU A 50 51.11 -23.72 37.40
C GLU A 50 50.15 -23.68 36.21
N LEU A 51 50.46 -24.36 35.11
CA LEU A 51 49.55 -24.50 33.98
C LEU A 51 48.29 -25.29 34.35
N ARG A 52 48.38 -26.29 35.25
CA ARG A 52 47.19 -26.99 35.76
C ARG A 52 46.37 -26.09 36.68
N SER A 53 47.03 -25.31 37.54
CA SER A 53 46.39 -24.33 38.41
C SER A 53 45.63 -23.27 37.59
N MET A 54 46.31 -22.62 36.65
CA MET A 54 45.68 -21.66 35.73
C MET A 54 44.57 -22.28 34.89
N ARG A 55 44.70 -23.53 34.44
CA ARG A 55 43.61 -24.21 33.71
C ARG A 55 42.41 -24.52 34.61
N SER A 56 42.63 -24.80 35.89
CA SER A 56 41.56 -25.00 36.88
C SER A 56 40.84 -23.69 37.18
N GLU A 57 41.59 -22.60 37.43
CA GLU A 57 41.02 -21.27 37.66
C GLU A 57 40.28 -20.75 36.42
N ILE A 58 40.81 -20.98 35.21
CA ILE A 58 40.11 -20.63 33.95
C ILE A 58 38.85 -21.49 33.77
N ALA A 59 38.85 -22.76 34.19
CA ALA A 59 37.66 -23.61 34.13
C ALA A 59 36.59 -23.16 35.14
N GLU A 60 36.98 -22.76 36.35
CA GLU A 60 36.07 -22.18 37.36
C GLU A 60 35.53 -20.83 36.91
N LEU A 61 36.37 -19.96 36.35
CA LEU A 61 35.96 -18.67 35.78
C LEU A 61 35.07 -18.85 34.56
N ARG A 62 35.29 -19.86 33.71
CA ARG A 62 34.37 -20.19 32.60
C ARG A 62 33.03 -20.72 33.09
N GLY A 63 33.01 -21.50 34.18
CA GLY A 63 31.77 -21.96 34.81
C GLY A 63 30.94 -20.82 35.43
N VAL A 64 31.58 -19.67 35.71
CA VAL A 64 30.93 -18.45 36.24
C VAL A 64 30.66 -17.41 35.15
N ALA A 65 31.42 -17.40 34.04
CA ALA A 65 31.30 -16.42 32.96
C ALA A 65 30.17 -16.70 31.95
N SER A 66 29.51 -17.85 32.06
CA SER A 66 28.25 -18.16 31.37
C SER A 66 27.35 -18.84 32.38
N ASP A 67 26.53 -18.06 33.09
CA ASP A 67 25.40 -18.62 33.82
C ASP A 67 24.53 -19.34 32.76
N PRO A 68 24.28 -20.66 32.87
CA PRO A 68 23.42 -21.36 31.93
C PRO A 68 22.04 -20.70 31.79
N GLN A 69 21.60 -19.95 32.80
CA GLN A 69 20.36 -19.19 32.76
C GLN A 69 20.40 -17.96 31.85
N ASP A 70 21.56 -17.31 31.66
CA ASP A 70 21.69 -16.11 30.81
C ASP A 70 21.69 -16.48 29.31
N GLU A 71 22.33 -17.59 28.90
CA GLU A 71 22.29 -18.07 27.52
C GLU A 71 20.90 -18.60 27.12
N ASP A 72 20.21 -19.31 28.02
CA ASP A 72 18.83 -19.77 27.79
C ASP A 72 17.85 -18.59 27.71
N THR A 73 18.01 -17.57 28.55
CA THR A 73 17.15 -16.36 28.53
C THR A 73 17.34 -15.56 27.24
N ASP A 74 18.57 -15.36 26.78
CA ASP A 74 18.85 -14.69 25.50
C ASP A 74 18.33 -15.48 24.30
N HIS A 75 18.39 -16.82 24.36
CA HIS A 75 17.85 -17.68 23.29
C HIS A 75 16.31 -17.66 23.26
N GLU A 76 15.63 -17.63 24.41
CA GLU A 76 14.18 -17.46 24.53
C GLU A 76 13.73 -16.07 24.04
N LEU A 77 14.45 -15.00 24.41
CA LEU A 77 14.20 -13.65 23.93
C LEU A 77 14.37 -13.53 22.41
N MET A 78 15.44 -14.12 21.86
CA MET A 78 15.67 -14.16 20.41
C MET A 78 14.59 -14.97 19.68
N GLN A 79 14.14 -16.10 20.22
CA GLN A 79 13.03 -16.87 19.66
C GLN A 79 11.72 -16.07 19.71
N GLY A 80 11.44 -15.37 20.82
CA GLY A 80 10.29 -14.49 20.95
C GLY A 80 10.29 -13.38 19.90
N LEU A 81 11.43 -12.72 19.70
CA LEU A 81 11.60 -11.68 18.68
C LEU A 81 11.43 -12.23 17.26
N GLN A 82 11.95 -13.43 16.96
CA GLN A 82 11.75 -14.08 15.66
C GLN A 82 10.27 -14.38 15.40
N VAL A 83 9.53 -14.85 16.41
CA VAL A 83 8.09 -15.09 16.31
C VAL A 83 7.34 -13.77 16.06
N GLU A 84 7.69 -12.70 16.77
CA GLU A 84 7.09 -11.38 16.61
C GLU A 84 7.37 -10.76 15.23
N VAL A 85 8.62 -10.84 14.76
CA VAL A 85 8.99 -10.40 13.40
C VAL A 85 8.24 -11.21 12.35
N ALA A 86 8.12 -12.53 12.53
CA ALA A 86 7.36 -13.37 11.61
C ALA A 86 5.87 -13.01 11.61
N GLN A 87 5.30 -12.63 12.77
CA GLN A 87 3.92 -12.11 12.84
C GLN A 87 3.79 -10.77 12.11
N MET A 88 4.72 -9.84 12.30
CA MET A 88 4.74 -8.55 11.63
C MET A 88 4.81 -8.70 10.10
N VAL A 89 5.67 -9.58 9.60
CA VAL A 89 5.80 -9.88 8.16
C VAL A 89 4.47 -10.42 7.60
N ARG A 90 3.79 -11.32 8.31
CA ARG A 90 2.47 -11.82 7.90
C ARG A 90 1.43 -10.71 7.84
N MET A 91 1.40 -9.84 8.85
CA MET A 91 0.46 -8.71 8.90
C MET A 91 0.71 -7.71 7.77
N ILE A 92 1.98 -7.40 7.46
CA ILE A 92 2.35 -6.55 6.33
C ILE A 92 1.93 -7.20 5.01
N GLY A 93 2.17 -8.51 4.85
CA GLY A 93 1.74 -9.25 3.66
C GLY A 93 0.24 -9.17 3.43
N ARG A 94 -0.56 -9.29 4.49
CA ARG A 94 -2.01 -9.12 4.42
C ARG A 94 -2.41 -7.70 4.06
N ALA A 95 -1.87 -6.69 4.75
CA ALA A 95 -2.17 -5.28 4.47
C ALA A 95 -1.85 -4.90 3.02
N LYS A 96 -0.73 -5.40 2.50
CA LYS A 96 -0.32 -5.22 1.11
C LYS A 96 -1.29 -5.88 0.13
N SER A 97 -1.81 -7.07 0.45
CA SER A 97 -2.85 -7.72 -0.36
C SER A 97 -4.16 -6.93 -0.37
N GLU A 98 -4.57 -6.38 0.77
CA GLU A 98 -5.78 -5.55 0.87
C GLU A 98 -5.61 -4.23 0.10
N ILE A 99 -4.43 -3.61 0.16
CA ILE A 99 -4.08 -2.44 -0.65
C ILE A 99 -4.12 -2.75 -2.14
N ALA A 100 -3.56 -3.90 -2.55
CA ALA A 100 -3.57 -4.35 -3.93
C ALA A 100 -5.00 -4.60 -4.45
N ALA A 101 -5.89 -5.09 -3.59
CA ALA A 101 -7.29 -5.29 -3.93
C ALA A 101 -8.04 -3.96 -4.17
N LEU A 102 -7.68 -2.90 -3.46
CA LEU A 102 -8.26 -1.57 -3.66
C LEU A 102 -7.62 -0.83 -4.84
N LYS A 103 -6.29 -0.89 -4.94
CA LYS A 103 -5.50 -0.18 -5.94
C LYS A 103 -4.20 -0.93 -6.24
N HIS A 104 -4.26 -1.82 -7.22
CA HIS A 104 -3.06 -2.51 -7.70
C HIS A 104 -2.20 -1.54 -8.54
N PRO A 105 -0.89 -1.37 -8.26
CA PRO A 105 -0.05 -0.42 -9.00
C PRO A 105 0.12 -0.72 -10.48
N MET A 106 -0.20 -1.95 -10.90
CA MET A 106 -0.14 -2.41 -12.29
C MET A 106 -1.54 -2.60 -12.91
N ALA A 107 -2.62 -2.29 -12.19
CA ALA A 107 -3.96 -2.28 -12.79
C ALA A 107 -4.14 -1.02 -13.66
N GLU A 108 -4.90 -1.16 -14.75
CA GLU A 108 -5.29 -0.04 -15.60
C GLU A 108 -6.37 0.84 -14.94
N GLU A 109 -7.26 0.24 -14.15
CA GLU A 109 -8.32 0.96 -13.42
C GLU A 109 -8.12 0.97 -11.90
N ASP A 110 -8.52 2.08 -11.29
CA ASP A 110 -8.53 2.31 -9.85
C ASP A 110 -9.99 2.30 -9.35
N HIS A 111 -10.35 1.31 -8.55
CA HIS A 111 -11.71 1.18 -8.01
C HIS A 111 -12.13 2.39 -7.16
N VAL A 112 -11.18 3.00 -6.44
CA VAL A 112 -11.46 4.17 -5.59
C VAL A 112 -11.71 5.41 -6.45
N GLU A 113 -10.93 5.58 -7.52
CA GLU A 113 -11.14 6.66 -8.48
C GLU A 113 -12.47 6.47 -9.24
N ARG A 114 -12.77 5.24 -9.69
CA ARG A 114 -14.04 4.91 -10.35
C ARG A 114 -15.25 5.23 -9.47
N ALA A 115 -15.23 4.79 -8.21
CA ALA A 115 -16.28 5.12 -7.26
C ALA A 115 -16.40 6.63 -7.02
N SER A 116 -15.27 7.36 -7.00
CA SER A 116 -15.27 8.81 -6.84
C SER A 116 -15.89 9.52 -8.06
N MET A 117 -15.56 9.09 -9.28
CA MET A 117 -16.16 9.61 -10.52
C MET A 117 -17.67 9.32 -10.61
N GLN A 118 -18.09 8.12 -10.21
CA GLN A 118 -19.52 7.77 -10.16
C GLN A 118 -20.28 8.68 -9.17
N LEU A 119 -19.72 8.93 -7.99
CA LEU A 119 -20.31 9.85 -7.02
C LEU A 119 -20.36 11.30 -7.55
N GLU A 120 -19.32 11.77 -8.25
CA GLU A 120 -19.34 13.08 -8.91
C GLU A 120 -20.44 13.18 -9.98
N THR A 121 -20.61 12.12 -10.77
CA THR A 121 -21.67 12.03 -11.78
C THR A 121 -23.05 12.11 -11.12
N ILE A 122 -23.26 11.39 -10.00
CA ILE A 122 -24.52 11.46 -9.24
C ILE A 122 -24.78 12.89 -8.75
N VAL A 123 -23.78 13.57 -8.20
CA VAL A 123 -23.94 14.98 -7.75
C VAL A 123 -24.35 15.85 -8.94
N LYS A 124 -23.63 15.76 -10.07
CA LYS A 124 -23.93 16.55 -11.27
C LYS A 124 -25.34 16.28 -11.80
N THR A 125 -25.72 15.03 -12.01
CA THR A 125 -27.05 14.67 -12.54
C THR A 125 -28.17 15.11 -11.58
N THR A 126 -27.96 15.01 -10.27
CA THR A 126 -28.96 15.47 -9.29
C THR A 126 -29.08 16.99 -9.22
N GLU A 127 -27.99 17.73 -9.42
CA GLU A 127 -28.02 19.20 -9.57
C GLU A 127 -28.76 19.61 -10.85
N GLU A 128 -28.48 18.95 -11.97
CA GLU A 128 -29.14 19.20 -13.26
C GLU A 128 -30.65 18.93 -13.18
N ALA A 129 -31.05 17.78 -12.64
CA ALA A 129 -32.47 17.45 -12.44
C ALA A 129 -33.15 18.44 -11.49
N THR A 130 -32.47 18.92 -10.45
CA THR A 130 -33.03 19.93 -9.53
C THR A 130 -33.24 21.27 -10.23
N ASN A 131 -32.28 21.70 -11.06
CA ASN A 131 -32.43 22.91 -11.87
C ASN A 131 -33.58 22.79 -12.87
N GLU A 132 -33.78 21.62 -13.48
CA GLU A 132 -34.91 21.36 -14.37
C GLU A 132 -36.26 21.44 -13.61
N ILE A 133 -36.35 20.84 -12.43
CA ILE A 133 -37.54 20.92 -11.56
C ILE A 133 -37.85 22.37 -11.18
N MET A 134 -36.82 23.15 -10.81
CA MET A 134 -36.99 24.56 -10.48
C MET A 134 -37.44 25.37 -11.71
N GLY A 135 -36.87 25.11 -12.88
CA GLY A 135 -37.29 25.73 -14.14
C GLY A 135 -38.76 25.42 -14.49
N ALA A 136 -39.19 24.17 -14.37
CA ALA A 136 -40.58 23.77 -14.57
C ALA A 136 -41.51 24.48 -13.56
N THR A 137 -41.05 24.67 -12.33
CA THR A 137 -41.80 25.38 -11.29
C THR A 137 -41.98 26.87 -11.61
N ASP A 138 -40.95 27.52 -12.17
CA ASP A 138 -41.03 28.90 -12.67
C ASP A 138 -42.01 29.03 -13.86
N GLU A 139 -42.03 28.05 -14.77
CA GLU A 139 -42.97 28.01 -15.89
C GLU A 139 -44.42 27.81 -15.43
N ILE A 140 -44.64 26.98 -14.40
CA ILE A 140 -45.94 26.83 -13.75
C ILE A 140 -46.37 28.17 -13.17
N ASP A 141 -45.53 28.85 -12.39
CA ASP A 141 -45.87 30.17 -11.80
C ASP A 141 -46.18 31.23 -12.89
N ALA A 142 -45.39 31.26 -13.98
CA ALA A 142 -45.66 32.14 -15.11
C ALA A 142 -47.02 31.85 -15.78
N THR A 143 -47.39 30.57 -15.88
CA THR A 143 -48.69 30.14 -16.43
C THR A 143 -49.84 30.51 -15.49
N MET A 144 -49.67 30.30 -14.19
CA MET A 144 -50.64 30.69 -13.16
C MET A 144 -50.90 32.20 -13.18
N LYS A 145 -49.85 33.03 -13.34
CA LYS A 145 -50.00 34.48 -13.50
C LYS A 145 -50.80 34.88 -14.74
N LYS A 146 -50.61 34.17 -15.87
CA LYS A 146 -51.40 34.39 -17.09
C LYS A 146 -52.87 34.01 -16.87
N ILE A 147 -53.14 32.89 -16.22
CA ILE A 147 -54.50 32.46 -15.86
C ILE A 147 -55.14 33.51 -14.97
N HIS A 148 -54.45 33.94 -13.91
CA HIS A 148 -54.92 34.97 -12.99
C HIS A 148 -55.32 36.26 -13.71
N ALA A 149 -54.50 36.72 -14.66
CA ALA A 149 -54.79 37.92 -15.45
C ALA A 149 -56.06 37.81 -16.33
N LEU A 150 -56.45 36.59 -16.72
CA LEU A 150 -57.64 36.33 -17.52
C LEU A 150 -58.90 36.06 -16.69
N THR A 151 -58.74 35.68 -15.41
CA THR A 151 -59.83 35.25 -14.52
C THR A 151 -59.99 36.15 -13.29
N VAL A 152 -59.56 37.42 -13.37
CA VAL A 152 -59.57 38.37 -12.24
C VAL A 152 -60.93 38.49 -11.55
N ASP A 153 -62.02 38.38 -12.31
CA ASP A 153 -63.39 38.54 -11.81
C ASP A 153 -64.04 37.22 -11.35
N ASP A 154 -63.33 36.09 -11.42
CA ASP A 154 -63.85 34.78 -11.03
C ASP A 154 -63.46 34.44 -9.56
N PRO A 155 -64.42 34.49 -8.62
CA PRO A 155 -64.16 34.28 -7.20
C PRO A 155 -63.83 32.83 -6.84
N ASP A 156 -64.16 31.86 -7.70
CA ASP A 156 -63.90 30.44 -7.45
C ASP A 156 -62.48 30.04 -7.92
N VAL A 157 -61.93 30.77 -8.89
CA VAL A 157 -60.61 30.49 -9.47
C VAL A 157 -59.47 31.10 -8.66
N ALA A 158 -59.66 32.31 -8.11
CA ALA A 158 -58.59 33.00 -7.36
C ALA A 158 -58.01 32.18 -6.18
N PRO A 159 -58.81 31.49 -5.34
CA PRO A 159 -58.27 30.65 -4.26
C PRO A 159 -57.44 29.47 -4.75
N LEU A 160 -57.81 28.87 -5.89
CA LEU A 160 -57.08 27.75 -6.49
C LEU A 160 -55.71 28.19 -7.01
N ILE A 161 -55.61 29.43 -7.50
CA ILE A 161 -54.35 30.02 -7.93
C ILE A 161 -53.41 30.20 -6.74
N ASP A 162 -53.91 30.78 -5.65
CA ASP A 162 -53.14 30.97 -4.41
C ASP A 162 -52.71 29.63 -3.80
N GLU A 163 -53.59 28.63 -3.80
CA GLU A 163 -53.27 27.27 -3.35
C GLU A 163 -52.14 26.65 -4.19
N THR A 164 -52.22 26.77 -5.51
CA THR A 164 -51.18 26.28 -6.44
C THR A 164 -49.85 27.01 -6.23
N ALA A 165 -49.86 28.33 -6.06
CA ALA A 165 -48.66 29.11 -5.75
C ALA A 165 -47.98 28.65 -4.44
N ASN A 166 -48.79 28.31 -3.42
CA ASN A 166 -48.27 27.73 -2.18
C ASN A 166 -47.64 26.34 -2.40
N HIS A 167 -48.17 25.52 -3.31
CA HIS A 167 -47.55 24.25 -3.67
C HIS A 167 -46.21 24.42 -4.39
N VAL A 168 -46.13 25.38 -5.31
CA VAL A 168 -44.88 25.77 -5.99
C VAL A 168 -43.81 26.17 -4.98
N ILE A 169 -44.14 27.02 -4.00
CA ILE A 169 -43.20 27.42 -2.94
C ILE A 169 -42.70 26.20 -2.15
N LYS A 170 -43.59 25.28 -1.77
CA LYS A 170 -43.20 24.06 -1.04
C LYS A 170 -42.25 23.16 -1.85
N ILE A 171 -42.40 23.10 -3.17
CA ILE A 171 -41.48 22.35 -4.05
C ILE A 171 -40.10 23.00 -4.01
N ILE A 172 -40.01 24.32 -4.19
CA ILE A 172 -38.74 25.07 -4.14
C ILE A 172 -38.05 24.87 -2.78
N GLU A 173 -38.80 24.97 -1.68
CA GLU A 173 -38.28 24.72 -0.32
C GLU A 173 -37.76 23.29 -0.16
N ALA A 174 -38.47 22.29 -0.68
CA ALA A 174 -38.02 20.90 -0.63
C ALA A 174 -36.73 20.67 -1.44
N CYS A 175 -36.63 21.27 -2.62
CA CYS A 175 -35.44 21.20 -3.47
C CYS A 175 -34.22 21.87 -2.83
N SER A 176 -34.40 22.86 -1.93
CA SER A 176 -33.29 23.52 -1.23
C SER A 176 -32.42 22.57 -0.39
N PHE A 177 -32.95 21.41 0.02
CA PHE A 177 -32.17 20.40 0.75
C PHE A 177 -31.13 19.66 -0.11
N GLN A 178 -31.27 19.74 -1.45
CA GLN A 178 -30.31 19.12 -2.37
C GLN A 178 -28.92 19.73 -2.24
N ASP A 179 -28.80 21.04 -2.02
CA ASP A 179 -27.50 21.72 -1.83
C ASP A 179 -26.70 21.10 -0.67
N LEU A 180 -27.36 20.83 0.46
CA LEU A 180 -26.72 20.17 1.60
C LEU A 180 -26.30 18.73 1.27
N THR A 181 -27.10 18.00 0.50
CA THR A 181 -26.78 16.65 0.06
C THR A 181 -25.58 16.65 -0.90
N GLY A 182 -25.56 17.55 -1.90
CA GLY A 182 -24.44 17.72 -2.84
C GLY A 182 -23.13 18.05 -2.13
N GLN A 183 -23.18 18.96 -1.14
CA GLN A 183 -22.01 19.27 -0.31
C GLN A 183 -21.51 18.07 0.50
N ARG A 184 -22.42 17.29 1.10
CA ARG A 184 -22.05 16.09 1.87
C ARG A 184 -21.41 15.03 0.99
N VAL A 185 -21.97 14.77 -0.19
CA VAL A 185 -21.38 13.81 -1.15
C VAL A 185 -20.02 14.30 -1.63
N THR A 186 -19.87 15.60 -1.91
CA THR A 186 -18.57 16.21 -2.24
C THR A 186 -17.54 15.98 -1.11
N GLN A 187 -17.95 16.05 0.16
CA GLN A 187 -17.07 15.76 1.28
C GLN A 187 -16.66 14.28 1.36
N VAL A 188 -17.57 13.36 1.02
CA VAL A 188 -17.26 11.92 0.89
C VAL A 188 -16.23 11.71 -0.22
N ILE A 189 -16.41 12.31 -1.39
CA ILE A 189 -15.47 12.24 -2.52
C ILE A 189 -14.07 12.73 -2.11
N LYS A 190 -13.99 13.87 -1.42
CA LYS A 190 -12.71 14.39 -0.89
C LYS A 190 -12.03 13.39 0.07
N THR A 191 -12.82 12.71 0.89
CA THR A 191 -12.31 11.70 1.83
C THR A 191 -11.79 10.47 1.08
N LEU A 192 -12.51 9.99 0.06
CA LEU A 192 -12.06 8.88 -0.78
C LEU A 192 -10.75 9.21 -1.50
N ARG A 193 -10.63 10.41 -2.09
CA ARG A 193 -9.39 10.88 -2.72
C ARG A 193 -8.23 10.97 -1.73
N PHE A 194 -8.48 11.43 -0.50
CA PHE A 194 -7.47 11.44 0.56
C PHE A 194 -6.98 10.02 0.91
N ILE A 195 -7.91 9.05 1.01
CA ILE A 195 -7.57 7.64 1.22
C ILE A 195 -6.75 7.10 0.04
N ALA A 196 -7.17 7.35 -1.20
CA ALA A 196 -6.45 6.94 -2.40
C ALA A 196 -5.02 7.47 -2.45
N ALA A 197 -4.82 8.75 -2.08
CA ALA A 197 -3.49 9.36 -2.01
C ALA A 197 -2.61 8.68 -0.94
N ARG A 198 -3.19 8.26 0.20
CA ARG A 198 -2.45 7.55 1.23
C ARG A 198 -2.06 6.14 0.79
N ILE A 199 -2.97 5.45 0.11
CA ILE A 199 -2.72 4.14 -0.50
C ILE A 199 -1.55 4.24 -1.49
N LEU A 200 -1.57 5.24 -2.37
CA LEU A 200 -0.46 5.50 -3.30
C LEU A 200 0.86 5.73 -2.56
N ALA A 201 0.87 6.54 -1.51
CA ALA A 201 2.08 6.76 -0.72
C ALA A 201 2.61 5.46 -0.07
N MET A 202 1.72 4.54 0.35
CA MET A 202 2.13 3.22 0.87
C MET A 202 2.71 2.34 -0.23
N VAL A 203 2.11 2.35 -1.42
CA VAL A 203 2.62 1.67 -2.61
C VAL A 203 4.02 2.20 -2.96
N ASP A 204 4.23 3.52 -2.91
CA ASP A 204 5.53 4.14 -3.19
C ASP A 204 6.61 3.71 -2.18
N ILE A 205 6.27 3.60 -0.89
CA ILE A 205 7.19 3.15 0.17
C ILE A 205 7.68 1.71 -0.08
N TRP A 206 6.78 0.81 -0.47
CA TRP A 206 7.15 -0.59 -0.73
C TRP A 206 7.72 -0.83 -2.13
N GLY A 207 7.38 0.04 -3.08
CA GLY A 207 7.77 -0.04 -4.48
C GLY A 207 6.98 -1.10 -5.27
N LEU A 208 6.96 -0.92 -6.60
CA LEU A 208 6.28 -1.83 -7.52
C LEU A 208 6.68 -3.31 -7.37
N PRO A 209 7.97 -3.68 -7.16
CA PRO A 209 8.38 -5.07 -7.02
C PRO A 209 7.70 -5.81 -5.88
N ALA A 210 7.27 -5.09 -4.84
CA ALA A 210 6.51 -5.72 -3.78
C ALA A 210 5.23 -6.34 -4.37
N PHE A 211 4.48 -5.63 -5.21
CA PHE A 211 3.14 -6.04 -5.62
C PHE A 211 3.11 -7.04 -6.79
N GLN A 212 4.24 -7.37 -7.41
CA GLN A 212 4.29 -8.18 -8.64
C GLN A 212 3.66 -9.58 -8.51
N ASP A 213 3.79 -10.20 -7.34
CA ASP A 213 3.26 -11.55 -7.08
C ASP A 213 1.79 -11.55 -6.62
N LEU A 214 1.17 -10.37 -6.49
CA LEU A 214 -0.22 -10.24 -6.07
C LEU A 214 -1.15 -10.25 -7.29
N PRO A 215 -2.36 -10.81 -7.14
CA PRO A 215 -3.33 -10.80 -8.23
C PRO A 215 -3.76 -9.36 -8.54
N ILE A 216 -3.81 -9.05 -9.83
CA ILE A 216 -4.41 -7.81 -10.33
C ILE A 216 -5.94 -8.01 -10.27
N PRO A 217 -6.68 -7.16 -9.55
CA PRO A 217 -8.14 -7.23 -9.55
C PRO A 217 -8.70 -7.09 -10.97
N ALA A 218 -9.69 -7.91 -11.32
CA ALA A 218 -10.44 -7.71 -12.56
C ALA A 218 -11.32 -6.45 -12.42
N VAL A 219 -11.48 -5.72 -13.52
CA VAL A 219 -12.23 -4.46 -13.59
C VAL A 219 -13.74 -4.66 -13.39
N ASP A 220 -14.23 -5.90 -13.53
CA ASP A 220 -15.62 -6.31 -13.29
C ASP A 220 -16.00 -6.34 -11.80
N GLY A 221 -15.58 -5.33 -11.04
CA GLY A 221 -15.92 -5.07 -9.65
C GLY A 221 -15.61 -6.22 -8.67
N PRO A 222 -15.75 -5.97 -7.36
CA PRO A 222 -16.28 -7.04 -6.55
C PRO A 222 -17.66 -7.33 -7.13
N ALA A 223 -17.83 -8.50 -7.74
CA ALA A 223 -19.08 -9.20 -7.57
C ALA A 223 -19.27 -9.31 -6.06
N ILE A 224 -19.92 -8.30 -5.46
CA ILE A 224 -20.73 -8.59 -4.30
C ILE A 224 -21.67 -9.63 -4.88
N ALA A 225 -21.39 -10.90 -4.59
CA ALA A 225 -22.29 -12.00 -4.83
C ALA A 225 -23.52 -11.77 -3.94
N ASN A 226 -24.24 -10.69 -4.22
CA ASN A 226 -25.60 -10.49 -3.78
C ASN A 226 -26.39 -11.27 -4.81
N GLU A 227 -26.97 -12.38 -4.37
CA GLU A 227 -27.85 -13.27 -5.13
C GLU A 227 -29.17 -12.57 -5.55
N ASP A 228 -29.22 -11.24 -5.51
CA ASP A 228 -30.38 -10.44 -5.89
C ASP A 228 -30.21 -9.98 -7.35
N GLU A 229 -30.92 -10.63 -8.27
CA GLU A 229 -31.05 -10.24 -9.68
C GLU A 229 -31.45 -8.75 -9.86
N GLU A 230 -31.99 -8.11 -8.82
CA GLU A 230 -32.36 -6.70 -8.77
C GLU A 230 -31.16 -5.75 -8.62
N ALA A 231 -30.03 -6.20 -8.06
CA ALA A 231 -28.82 -5.38 -7.95
C ALA A 231 -28.14 -5.13 -9.31
N GLY A 232 -28.33 -6.05 -10.27
CA GLY A 232 -27.87 -5.89 -11.65
C GLY A 232 -28.70 -4.91 -12.49
N LEU A 233 -29.87 -4.48 -11.99
CA LEU A 233 -30.74 -3.49 -12.62
C LEU A 233 -30.50 -2.06 -12.11
N LEU A 234 -29.65 -1.88 -11.09
CA LEU A 234 -29.27 -0.59 -10.53
C LEU A 234 -28.05 -0.01 -11.26
N GLU A 235 -28.11 0.05 -12.59
CA GLU A 235 -27.18 0.91 -13.31
C GLU A 235 -27.62 2.35 -13.11
N GLY A 236 -26.80 3.12 -12.39
CA GLY A 236 -27.00 4.55 -12.24
C GLY A 236 -26.92 5.29 -13.58
N PRO A 237 -27.12 6.62 -13.59
CA PRO A 237 -26.98 7.42 -14.80
C PRO A 237 -25.65 7.09 -15.49
N ALA A 238 -25.73 6.69 -16.76
CA ALA A 238 -24.56 6.30 -17.52
C ALA A 238 -23.55 7.47 -17.55
N MET A 239 -22.27 7.16 -17.36
CA MET A 239 -21.23 8.18 -17.49
C MET A 239 -21.23 8.72 -18.93
N GLU A 240 -20.78 9.96 -19.09
CA GLU A 240 -20.79 10.68 -20.37
C GLU A 240 -20.05 9.84 -21.45
N GLY A 241 -20.78 9.44 -22.50
CA GLY A 241 -20.27 8.58 -23.58
C GLY A 241 -20.35 7.05 -23.34
N GLN A 242 -20.88 6.59 -22.21
CA GLN A 242 -21.06 5.17 -21.89
C GLN A 242 -22.53 4.71 -21.95
N GLY A 243 -23.48 5.63 -22.19
CA GLY A 243 -24.89 5.29 -22.38
C GLY A 243 -25.19 4.82 -23.80
N LEU A 244 -26.23 3.99 -23.96
CA LEU A 244 -26.82 3.69 -25.26
C LEU A 244 -27.29 5.00 -25.90
N SER A 245 -26.93 5.23 -27.17
CA SER A 245 -27.44 6.40 -27.89
C SER A 245 -28.92 6.19 -28.23
N GLN A 246 -29.66 7.28 -28.45
CA GLN A 246 -31.06 7.19 -28.87
C GLN A 246 -31.20 6.38 -30.18
N ASP A 247 -30.22 6.49 -31.08
CA ASP A 247 -30.18 5.72 -32.32
C ASP A 247 -30.01 4.21 -32.05
N ASP A 248 -29.25 3.82 -31.01
CA ASP A 248 -29.10 2.41 -30.59
C ASP A 248 -30.39 1.88 -29.95
N ILE A 249 -31.13 2.73 -29.24
CA ILE A 249 -32.43 2.40 -28.63
C ILE A 249 -33.47 2.19 -29.72
N ASP A 250 -33.53 3.08 -30.71
CA ASP A 250 -34.51 3.00 -31.80
C ASP A 250 -34.29 1.72 -32.65
N ALA A 251 -33.03 1.30 -32.85
CA ALA A 251 -32.68 0.08 -33.55
C ALA A 251 -33.10 -1.23 -32.84
N LEU A 252 -33.49 -1.19 -31.57
CA LEU A 252 -34.02 -2.35 -30.83
C LEU A 252 -35.52 -2.56 -31.06
N PHE A 253 -36.23 -1.55 -31.57
CA PHE A 253 -37.69 -1.58 -31.76
C PHE A 253 -38.14 -1.61 -33.23
N ASP A 254 -37.20 -1.56 -34.19
CA ASP A 254 -37.38 -1.75 -35.63
C ASP A 254 -37.06 -3.19 -36.09
#